data_AF-A0A6P8UVU3-F1
#
_entry.id   AF-A0A6P8UVU3-F1
#
_cell.length_a   1.000
_cell.length_b   1.000
_cell.length_c   1.000
_cell.angle_alpha   90.00
_cell.angle_beta   90.00
_cell.angle_gamma   90.00
#
_symmetry.space_group_name_H-M   'P 1'
#
loop_
_entity.id
_entity.type
_entity.pdbx_description
1 polymer ?
#
loop_
_entity_poly.entity_id
_entity_poly.type
_entity_poly.pdbx_seq_one_letter_code
_entity_poly.pdbx_strand_id
1 'polypeptide(L)'
;MRDITFPRIMEEYLQGYREHYECIDPTVRLQENAVSKISRVKSFLTFMAHGFKRLSDWLFMRDLKRIRGWSRSLITSSLQVTTSDFYIKNIAHFVKYMSATPCKGSRLNQNDMTLITRELGAILKSLRKKVVIHQMQVKRDKMEGLPSHKDIIACLTAANTLIPQLLDVMASNPTTATRLLLYGYLTLHWSCIYGHRPGVYSNMTNAEVRKAETTGTAFGYLIHVSNHKTASAFGESAAIPHHRRVWMDEEVAGYKGDADMGEERVPDSAPTSPDTDIVTNAQASDQLANMQCVVQISPLVLDE
;
A
#
# COMPACT_ATOMS: atom_id res chain seq x y z
N MET A 1 3.17 -25.58 -13.25
CA MET A 1 3.68 -26.26 -12.03
C MET A 1 2.51 -27.06 -11.49
N ARG A 2 2.62 -28.37 -11.20
CA ARG A 2 1.48 -29.14 -10.65
C ARG A 2 0.98 -28.48 -9.37
N ASP A 3 -0.33 -28.43 -9.16
CA ASP A 3 -0.91 -27.96 -7.91
C ASP A 3 -0.49 -28.92 -6.78
N ILE A 4 0.43 -28.44 -5.95
CA ILE A 4 0.79 -29.12 -4.71
C ILE A 4 -0.28 -28.74 -3.69
N THR A 5 -1.07 -29.71 -3.26
CA THR A 5 -2.00 -29.54 -2.13
C THR A 5 -1.24 -29.72 -0.83
N PHE A 6 -1.20 -28.68 0.01
CA PHE A 6 -0.57 -28.79 1.32
C PHE A 6 -1.44 -29.60 2.30
N PRO A 7 -0.84 -30.42 3.18
CA PRO A 7 -1.55 -31.07 4.27
C PRO A 7 -2.27 -30.06 5.17
N ARG A 8 -3.43 -30.46 5.72
CA ARG A 8 -4.25 -29.60 6.59
C ARG A 8 -3.47 -28.94 7.72
N ILE A 9 -2.56 -29.69 8.37
CA ILE A 9 -1.72 -29.17 9.46
C ILE A 9 -0.80 -28.02 9.02
N MET A 10 -0.35 -28.00 7.76
CA MET A 10 0.45 -26.90 7.22
C MET A 10 -0.42 -25.69 6.90
N GLU A 11 -1.62 -25.91 6.36
CA GLU A 11 -2.57 -24.84 6.09
C GLU A 11 -3.04 -24.15 7.38
N GLU A 12 -3.37 -24.92 8.41
CA GLU A 12 -3.68 -24.42 9.76
C GLU A 12 -2.50 -23.61 10.32
N TYR A 13 -1.27 -24.06 10.12
CA TYR A 13 -0.08 -23.34 10.57
C TYR A 13 0.16 -22.02 9.82
N LEU A 14 -0.06 -22.01 8.50
CA LEU A 14 0.02 -20.79 7.69
C LEU A 14 -1.08 -19.79 8.04
N GLN A 15 -2.27 -20.29 8.40
CA GLN A 15 -3.36 -19.46 8.92
C GLN A 15 -2.98 -18.85 10.29
N GLY A 16 -2.36 -19.61 11.19
CA GLY A 16 -1.82 -19.06 12.43
C GLY A 16 -0.73 -17.99 12.22
N TYR A 17 0.12 -18.15 11.19
CA TYR A 17 1.08 -17.11 10.80
C TYR A 17 0.40 -15.85 10.24
N ARG A 18 -0.71 -16.01 9.52
CA ARG A 18 -1.52 -14.90 9.01
C ARG A 18 -2.10 -14.09 10.17
N GLU A 19 -2.76 -14.76 11.11
CA GLU A 19 -3.37 -14.14 12.30
C GLU A 19 -2.32 -13.42 13.14
N HIS A 20 -1.13 -14.01 13.32
CA HIS A 20 -0.02 -13.36 14.00
C HIS A 20 0.41 -12.06 13.31
N TYR A 21 0.38 -12.01 11.98
CA TYR A 21 0.74 -10.81 11.22
C TYR A 21 -0.36 -9.74 11.21
N GLU A 22 -1.63 -10.16 11.20
CA GLU A 22 -2.79 -9.27 11.29
C GLU A 22 -2.88 -8.61 12.68
N CYS A 23 -2.40 -9.27 13.75
CA CYS A 23 -2.47 -8.77 15.12
C CYS A 23 -3.92 -8.62 15.62
N ILE A 24 -4.12 -7.90 16.74
CA ILE A 24 -5.40 -7.85 17.47
C ILE A 24 -6.48 -7.06 16.71
N ASP A 25 -6.12 -5.96 16.05
CA ASP A 25 -7.05 -5.08 15.36
C ASP A 25 -6.49 -4.63 14.00
N PRO A 26 -6.54 -5.50 12.97
CA PRO A 26 -6.00 -5.18 11.66
C PRO A 26 -6.93 -4.26 10.87
N THR A 27 -6.34 -3.23 10.25
CA THR A 27 -7.03 -2.51 9.16
C THR A 27 -7.26 -3.43 7.96
N VAL A 28 -8.28 -3.14 7.13
CA VAL A 28 -8.55 -3.87 5.87
C VAL A 28 -7.28 -3.98 5.02
N ARG A 29 -6.51 -2.89 4.93
CA ARG A 29 -5.24 -2.87 4.19
C ARG A 29 -4.20 -3.82 4.78
N LEU A 30 -4.14 -3.96 6.10
CA LEU A 30 -3.25 -4.92 6.75
C LEU A 30 -3.68 -6.36 6.45
N GLN A 31 -4.98 -6.66 6.43
CA GLN A 31 -5.51 -7.96 6.05
C GLN A 31 -5.14 -8.32 4.60
N GLU A 32 -5.31 -7.41 3.65
CA GLU A 32 -4.88 -7.60 2.25
C GLU A 32 -3.37 -7.87 2.14
N ASN A 33 -2.57 -7.11 2.90
CA ASN A 33 -1.12 -7.30 2.95
C ASN A 33 -0.76 -8.66 3.55
N ALA A 34 -1.49 -9.12 4.57
CA ALA A 34 -1.34 -10.44 5.17
C ALA A 34 -1.61 -11.55 4.15
N VAL A 35 -2.73 -11.49 3.44
CA VAL A 35 -3.08 -12.43 2.35
C VAL A 35 -1.98 -12.47 1.30
N SER A 36 -1.54 -11.30 0.85
CA SER A 36 -0.46 -11.17 -0.14
C SER A 36 0.86 -11.76 0.37
N LYS A 37 1.15 -11.62 1.66
CA LYS A 37 2.35 -12.18 2.30
C LYS A 37 2.28 -13.71 2.39
N ILE A 38 1.14 -14.25 2.80
CA ILE A 38 0.90 -15.70 2.83
C ILE A 38 1.00 -16.30 1.43
N SER A 39 0.45 -15.65 0.41
CA SER A 39 0.57 -16.10 -0.99
C SER A 39 2.03 -16.26 -1.43
N ARG A 40 2.91 -15.30 -1.07
CA ARG A 40 4.36 -15.40 -1.35
C ARG A 40 5.03 -16.54 -0.59
N VAL A 41 4.64 -16.78 0.67
CA VAL A 41 5.11 -17.93 1.45
C VAL A 41 4.66 -19.23 0.81
N LYS A 42 3.40 -19.35 0.40
CA LYS A 42 2.89 -20.54 -0.30
C LYS A 42 3.64 -20.79 -1.61
N SER A 43 3.90 -19.75 -2.41
CA SER A 43 4.70 -19.86 -3.63
C SER A 43 6.10 -20.43 -3.37
N PHE A 44 6.78 -19.95 -2.32
CA PHE A 44 8.06 -20.50 -1.87
C PHE A 44 7.93 -21.96 -1.43
N LEU A 45 6.94 -22.28 -0.58
CA LEU A 45 6.74 -23.64 -0.10
C LEU A 45 6.42 -24.61 -1.23
N THR A 46 5.65 -24.21 -2.24
CA THR A 46 5.33 -25.02 -3.41
C THR A 46 6.60 -25.33 -4.21
N PHE A 47 7.45 -24.33 -4.42
CA PHE A 47 8.75 -24.57 -5.06
C PHE A 47 9.61 -25.53 -4.23
N MET A 48 9.67 -25.33 -2.91
CA MET A 48 10.48 -26.15 -2.00
C MET A 48 9.96 -27.59 -1.92
N ALA A 49 8.65 -27.80 -1.93
CA ALA A 49 7.98 -29.09 -1.81
C ALA A 49 8.03 -29.96 -3.07
N HIS A 50 8.37 -29.40 -4.24
CA HIS A 50 8.31 -30.12 -5.51
C HIS A 50 9.13 -31.43 -5.50
N GLY A 51 8.48 -32.57 -5.66
CA GLY A 51 9.13 -33.89 -5.67
C GLY A 51 9.33 -34.53 -4.28
N PHE A 52 8.87 -33.90 -3.20
CA PHE A 52 8.82 -34.51 -1.87
C PHE A 52 7.48 -35.22 -1.67
N LYS A 53 7.53 -36.44 -1.09
CA LYS A 53 6.33 -37.24 -0.81
C LYS A 53 5.67 -36.89 0.53
N ARG A 54 6.48 -36.56 1.53
CA ARG A 54 6.02 -36.22 2.89
C ARG A 54 6.31 -34.76 3.16
N LEU A 55 5.25 -33.95 3.26
CA LEU A 55 5.36 -32.51 3.48
C LEU A 55 5.15 -32.11 4.94
N SER A 56 4.37 -32.90 5.69
CA SER A 56 3.96 -32.57 7.07
C SER A 56 5.11 -32.50 8.08
N ASP A 57 6.28 -33.06 7.76
CA ASP A 57 7.47 -33.03 8.64
C ASP A 57 8.38 -31.83 8.38
N TRP A 58 8.09 -31.02 7.36
CA TRP A 58 8.82 -29.82 6.95
C TRP A 58 10.29 -30.04 6.55
N LEU A 59 10.76 -31.29 6.45
CA LEU A 59 12.18 -31.59 6.19
C LEU A 59 12.64 -31.12 4.80
N PHE A 60 11.70 -30.93 3.86
CA PHE A 60 11.99 -30.36 2.54
C PHE A 60 12.58 -28.94 2.62
N MET A 61 12.37 -28.20 3.71
CA MET A 61 12.97 -26.88 3.91
C MET A 61 14.49 -26.91 4.19
N ARG A 62 15.05 -28.07 4.56
CA ARG A 62 16.49 -28.21 4.86
C ARG A 62 17.38 -28.08 3.62
N ASP A 63 16.79 -28.17 2.42
CA ASP A 63 17.53 -28.06 1.17
C ASP A 63 17.95 -26.61 0.87
N LEU A 64 19.10 -26.21 1.41
CA LEU A 64 19.67 -24.88 1.19
C LEU A 64 19.99 -24.61 -0.29
N LYS A 65 20.30 -25.65 -1.08
CA LYS A 65 20.54 -25.50 -2.52
C LYS A 65 19.25 -25.12 -3.23
N ARG A 66 18.12 -25.69 -2.83
CA ARG A 66 16.82 -25.35 -3.38
C ARG A 66 16.35 -23.96 -2.96
N ILE A 67 16.65 -23.49 -1.74
CA ILE A 67 16.42 -22.10 -1.33
C ILE A 67 17.16 -21.12 -2.24
N ARG A 68 18.44 -21.41 -2.52
CA ARG A 68 19.23 -20.63 -3.50
C ARG A 68 18.64 -20.71 -4.90
N GLY A 69 18.17 -21.89 -5.31
CA GLY A 69 17.52 -22.11 -6.60
C GLY A 69 16.26 -21.26 -6.78
N TRP A 70 15.38 -21.26 -5.77
CA TRP A 70 14.18 -20.42 -5.77
C TRP A 70 14.55 -18.93 -5.83
N SER A 71 15.48 -18.50 -4.97
CA SER A 71 15.91 -17.10 -4.93
C SER A 71 16.52 -16.66 -6.25
N ARG A 72 17.31 -17.53 -6.90
CA ARG A 72 17.83 -17.29 -8.25
C ARG A 72 16.69 -17.17 -9.26
N SER A 73 15.68 -18.04 -9.20
CA SER A 73 14.53 -17.98 -10.11
C SER A 73 13.78 -16.65 -10.02
N LEU A 74 13.65 -16.06 -8.82
CA LEU A 74 13.09 -14.72 -8.64
C LEU A 74 13.98 -13.65 -9.28
N ILE A 75 15.30 -13.73 -9.08
CA ILE A 75 16.25 -12.75 -9.62
C ILE A 75 16.36 -12.82 -11.14
N THR A 76 16.22 -14.02 -11.73
CA THR A 76 16.29 -14.22 -13.19
C THR A 76 14.95 -14.06 -13.90
N SER A 77 13.85 -14.02 -13.15
CA SER A 77 12.53 -13.68 -13.70
C SER A 77 12.47 -12.21 -14.11
N SER A 78 11.41 -11.80 -14.82
CA SER A 78 11.15 -10.40 -15.20
C SER A 78 10.80 -9.47 -14.01
N LEU A 79 10.98 -9.94 -12.78
CA LEU A 79 10.73 -9.14 -11.58
C LEU A 79 11.84 -8.12 -11.35
N GLN A 80 11.45 -6.94 -10.86
CA GLN A 80 12.39 -5.94 -10.39
C GLN A 80 13.16 -6.46 -9.17
N VAL A 81 14.41 -6.02 -9.01
CA VAL A 81 15.29 -6.51 -7.92
C VAL A 81 14.74 -6.19 -6.53
N THR A 82 14.02 -5.07 -6.39
CA THR A 82 13.31 -4.68 -5.16
C THR A 82 12.18 -5.65 -4.83
N THR A 83 11.45 -6.13 -5.83
CA THR A 83 10.39 -7.12 -5.68
C THR A 83 10.98 -8.46 -5.25
N SER A 84 12.07 -8.91 -5.88
CA SER A 84 12.76 -10.14 -5.50
C SER A 84 13.31 -10.08 -4.06
N ASP A 85 13.93 -8.96 -3.66
CA ASP A 85 14.36 -8.70 -2.28
C ASP A 85 13.18 -8.74 -1.29
N PHE A 86 12.04 -8.13 -1.66
CA PHE A 86 10.83 -8.15 -0.84
C PHE A 86 10.27 -9.55 -0.64
N TYR A 87 10.25 -10.40 -1.68
CA TYR A 87 9.80 -11.79 -1.57
C TYR A 87 10.69 -12.57 -0.59
N ILE A 88 12.01 -12.45 -0.72
CA ILE A 88 12.97 -13.14 0.16
C ILE A 88 12.84 -12.66 1.60
N LYS A 89 12.61 -11.36 1.85
CA LYS A 89 12.32 -10.81 3.18
C LYS A 89 11.06 -11.42 3.80
N ASN A 90 9.99 -11.61 3.02
CA ASN A 90 8.77 -12.25 3.51
C ASN A 90 9.02 -13.69 3.97
N ILE A 91 9.86 -14.44 3.23
CA ILE A 91 10.26 -15.79 3.64
C ILE A 91 11.13 -15.75 4.90
N ALA A 92 12.08 -14.81 4.99
CA ALA A 92 12.90 -14.65 6.19
C ALA A 92 12.04 -14.35 7.44
N HIS A 93 11.00 -13.52 7.31
CA HIS A 93 10.04 -13.27 8.39
C HIS A 93 9.25 -14.53 8.77
N PHE A 94 8.84 -15.32 7.79
CA PHE A 94 8.14 -16.58 8.03
C PHE A 94 9.02 -17.59 8.76
N VAL A 95 10.28 -17.77 8.32
CA VAL A 95 11.23 -18.67 9.00
C VAL A 95 11.52 -18.19 10.41
N LYS A 96 11.61 -16.87 10.64
CA LYS A 96 11.74 -16.30 11.99
C LYS A 96 10.53 -16.66 12.87
N TYR A 97 9.32 -16.54 12.34
CA TYR A 97 8.10 -16.97 13.04
C TYR A 97 8.13 -18.47 13.34
N MET A 98 8.51 -19.31 12.37
CA MET A 98 8.65 -20.75 12.57
C MET A 98 9.65 -21.14 13.65
N SER A 99 10.75 -20.39 13.77
CA SER A 99 11.76 -20.59 14.80
C SER A 99 11.21 -20.28 16.20
N ALA A 100 10.38 -19.23 16.31
CA ALA A 100 9.77 -18.83 17.57
C ALA A 100 8.52 -19.65 17.94
N THR A 101 7.81 -20.18 16.94
CA THR A 101 6.54 -20.90 17.10
C THR A 101 6.62 -22.24 16.37
N PRO A 102 7.30 -23.27 16.92
CA PRO A 102 7.50 -24.53 16.21
C PRO A 102 6.17 -25.21 15.81
N CYS A 103 6.06 -25.61 14.54
CA CYS A 103 4.89 -26.33 14.05
C CYS A 103 4.82 -27.73 14.67
N LYS A 104 3.64 -28.10 15.19
CA LYS A 104 3.37 -29.48 15.64
C LYS A 104 3.62 -30.45 14.48
N GLY A 105 4.41 -31.50 14.71
CA GLY A 105 4.79 -32.48 13.68
C GLY A 105 5.98 -32.09 12.80
N SER A 106 6.51 -30.87 12.89
CA SER A 106 7.77 -30.50 12.25
C SER A 106 8.92 -31.29 12.86
N ARG A 107 9.82 -31.78 12.00
CA ARG A 107 11.08 -32.44 12.41
C ARG A 107 12.30 -31.55 12.19
N LEU A 108 12.10 -30.28 11.84
CA LEU A 108 13.16 -29.28 11.78
C LEU A 108 13.60 -28.93 13.21
N ASN A 109 14.91 -28.99 13.46
CA ASN A 109 15.48 -28.57 14.75
C ASN A 109 15.98 -27.12 14.70
N GLN A 110 16.39 -26.59 15.85
CA GLN A 110 16.86 -25.20 15.96
C GLN A 110 18.10 -24.91 15.09
N ASN A 111 18.97 -25.90 14.90
CA ASN A 111 20.13 -25.74 14.02
C ASN A 111 19.70 -25.63 12.56
N ASP A 112 18.73 -26.43 12.11
CA ASP A 112 18.16 -26.32 10.76
C ASP A 112 17.57 -24.91 10.53
N MET A 113 16.79 -24.40 11.50
CA MET A 113 16.21 -23.05 11.43
C MET A 113 17.28 -21.95 11.37
N THR A 114 18.35 -22.12 12.14
CA THR A 114 19.50 -21.19 12.15
C THR A 114 20.21 -21.20 10.80
N LEU A 115 20.43 -22.37 10.21
CA LEU A 115 21.07 -22.53 8.90
C LEU A 115 20.22 -21.91 7.78
N ILE A 116 18.91 -22.15 7.78
CA ILE A 116 17.97 -21.57 6.81
C ILE A 116 17.95 -20.04 6.93
N THR A 117 17.86 -19.52 8.15
CA THR A 117 17.87 -18.07 8.41
C THR A 117 19.17 -17.42 7.93
N ARG A 118 20.33 -18.05 8.21
CA ARG A 118 21.63 -17.57 7.75
C ARG A 118 21.72 -17.57 6.22
N GLU A 119 21.20 -18.60 5.57
CA GLU A 119 21.19 -18.71 4.11
C GLU A 119 20.35 -17.59 3.47
N LEU A 120 19.12 -17.37 3.95
CA LEU A 120 18.27 -16.26 3.50
C LEU A 120 18.95 -14.90 3.75
N GLY A 121 19.61 -14.73 4.90
CA GLY A 121 20.38 -13.52 5.22
C GLY A 121 21.56 -13.29 4.26
N ALA A 122 22.28 -14.34 3.87
CA ALA A 122 23.37 -14.24 2.90
C ALA A 122 22.85 -13.84 1.50
N ILE A 123 21.71 -14.41 1.09
CA ILE A 123 21.05 -14.05 -0.17
C ILE A 123 20.63 -12.57 -0.16
N LEU A 124 19.94 -12.11 0.89
CA LEU A 124 19.56 -10.70 1.05
C LEU A 124 20.78 -9.76 1.05
N LYS A 125 21.86 -10.14 1.73
CA LYS A 125 23.12 -9.37 1.72
C LYS A 125 23.69 -9.25 0.31
N SER A 126 23.63 -10.30 -0.50
CA SER A 126 24.09 -10.28 -1.89
C SER A 126 23.26 -9.36 -2.80
N LEU A 127 21.97 -9.21 -2.51
CA LEU A 127 21.05 -8.34 -3.27
C LEU A 127 21.16 -6.87 -2.88
N ARG A 128 21.60 -6.57 -1.66
CA ARG A 128 21.61 -5.20 -1.10
C ARG A 128 22.18 -4.16 -2.05
N LYS A 129 23.36 -4.41 -2.63
CA LYS A 129 24.00 -3.46 -3.56
C LYS A 129 23.13 -3.20 -4.80
N LYS A 130 22.56 -4.26 -5.39
CA LYS A 130 21.70 -4.15 -6.57
C LYS A 130 20.41 -3.39 -6.26
N VAL A 131 19.80 -3.64 -5.10
CA VAL A 131 18.62 -2.92 -4.62
C VAL A 131 18.90 -1.43 -4.47
N VAL A 132 20.01 -1.06 -3.83
CA VAL A 132 20.39 0.36 -3.64
C VAL A 132 20.61 1.04 -4.99
N ILE A 133 21.35 0.42 -5.90
CA ILE A 133 21.60 0.98 -7.24
C ILE A 133 20.28 1.19 -8.00
N HIS A 134 19.40 0.18 -8.00
CA HIS A 134 18.10 0.29 -8.65
C HIS A 134 17.23 1.40 -8.04
N GLN A 135 17.19 1.53 -6.70
CA GLN A 135 16.47 2.60 -6.03
C GLN A 135 17.00 3.99 -6.40
N MET A 136 18.32 4.14 -6.53
CA MET A 136 18.93 5.40 -6.97
C MET A 136 18.61 5.72 -8.43
N GLN A 137 18.59 4.70 -9.30
CA GLN A 137 18.19 4.87 -10.70
C GLN A 137 16.73 5.31 -10.80
N VAL A 138 15.81 4.58 -10.14
CA VAL A 138 14.38 4.93 -10.09
C VAL A 138 14.17 6.34 -9.54
N LYS A 139 14.95 6.75 -8.53
CA LYS A 139 14.90 8.12 -8.01
C LYS A 139 15.32 9.13 -9.08
N ARG A 140 16.41 8.88 -9.81
CA ARG A 140 16.87 9.77 -10.89
C ARG A 140 15.84 9.87 -12.01
N ASP A 141 15.33 8.74 -12.50
CA ASP A 141 14.32 8.71 -13.56
C ASP A 141 13.06 9.49 -13.17
N LYS A 142 12.63 9.35 -11.90
CA LYS A 142 11.50 10.12 -11.36
C LYS A 142 11.78 11.61 -11.25
N MET A 143 13.03 11.99 -10.95
CA MET A 143 13.44 13.40 -10.90
C MET A 143 13.50 14.02 -12.30
N GLU A 144 13.94 13.25 -13.30
CA GLU A 144 13.96 13.68 -14.71
C GLU A 144 12.53 13.85 -15.26
N GLY A 145 11.59 13.02 -14.82
CA GLY A 145 10.17 13.11 -15.18
C GLY A 145 9.34 14.12 -14.38
N LEU A 146 9.97 15.03 -13.60
CA LEU A 146 9.22 16.02 -12.85
C LEU A 146 8.60 17.09 -13.77
N PRO A 147 7.35 17.52 -13.51
CA PRO A 147 6.76 18.65 -14.22
C PRO A 147 7.62 19.90 -14.10
N SER A 148 7.70 20.69 -15.18
CA SER A 148 8.42 21.96 -15.13
C SER A 148 7.66 22.96 -14.24
N HIS A 149 8.37 23.99 -13.76
CA HIS A 149 7.74 25.09 -13.02
C HIS A 149 6.57 25.73 -13.80
N LYS A 150 6.71 25.85 -15.13
CA LYS A 150 5.66 26.35 -16.02
C LYS A 150 4.43 25.44 -16.02
N ASP A 151 4.63 24.13 -16.07
CA ASP A 151 3.53 23.15 -16.06
C ASP A 151 2.79 23.16 -14.72
N ILE A 152 3.52 23.29 -13.61
CA ILE A 152 2.93 23.42 -12.27
C ILE A 152 2.07 24.68 -12.18
N ILE A 153 2.56 25.83 -12.65
CA ILE A 153 1.77 27.08 -12.69
C ILE A 153 0.52 26.91 -13.56
N ALA A 154 0.65 26.29 -14.74
CA ALA A 154 -0.48 26.06 -15.63
C ALA A 154 -1.54 25.14 -14.97
N CYS A 155 -1.10 24.08 -14.30
CA CYS A 155 -1.97 23.18 -13.54
C CYS A 155 -2.68 23.90 -12.39
N LEU A 156 -1.95 24.69 -11.59
CA LEU A 156 -2.54 25.48 -10.51
C LEU A 156 -3.55 26.49 -11.04
N THR A 157 -3.25 27.15 -12.16
CA THR A 157 -4.16 28.12 -12.80
C THR A 157 -5.43 27.43 -13.28
N ALA A 158 -5.32 26.28 -13.96
CA ALA A 158 -6.47 25.50 -14.39
C ALA A 158 -7.32 25.02 -13.21
N ALA A 159 -6.69 24.48 -12.16
CA ALA A 159 -7.38 24.04 -10.95
C ALA A 159 -8.13 25.21 -10.28
N ASN A 160 -7.52 26.40 -10.23
CA ASN A 160 -8.14 27.59 -9.66
C ASN A 160 -9.41 28.05 -10.38
N THR A 161 -9.51 27.77 -11.68
CA THR A 161 -10.70 28.08 -12.47
C THR A 161 -11.74 26.97 -12.41
N LEU A 162 -11.30 25.71 -12.48
CA LEU A 162 -12.20 24.56 -12.61
C LEU A 162 -12.80 24.11 -11.29
N ILE A 163 -12.10 24.25 -10.16
CA ILE A 163 -12.65 23.84 -8.86
C ILE A 163 -13.95 24.59 -8.53
N PRO A 164 -14.03 25.93 -8.59
CA PRO A 164 -15.29 26.65 -8.38
C PRO A 164 -16.41 26.18 -9.33
N GLN A 165 -16.10 26.03 -10.63
CA GLN A 165 -17.10 25.60 -11.62
C GLN A 165 -17.63 24.19 -11.33
N LEU A 166 -16.75 23.28 -10.90
CA LEU A 166 -17.14 21.93 -10.54
C LEU A 166 -17.95 21.90 -9.25
N LEU A 167 -17.71 22.82 -8.32
CA LEU A 167 -18.53 22.98 -7.11
C LEU A 167 -19.92 23.47 -7.46
N ASP A 168 -20.06 24.45 -8.36
CA ASP A 168 -21.37 24.92 -8.86
C ASP A 168 -22.16 23.77 -9.53
N VAL A 169 -21.47 22.94 -10.33
CA VAL A 169 -22.08 21.76 -10.96
C VAL A 169 -22.45 20.72 -9.92
N MET A 170 -21.60 20.46 -8.93
CA MET A 170 -21.90 19.53 -7.82
C MET A 170 -23.10 19.99 -7.00
N ALA A 171 -23.27 21.30 -6.79
CA ALA A 171 -24.41 21.86 -6.08
C ALA A 171 -25.71 21.74 -6.87
N SER A 172 -25.65 21.79 -8.21
CA SER A 172 -26.83 21.78 -9.08
C SER A 172 -27.24 20.38 -9.56
N ASN A 173 -26.26 19.52 -9.89
CA ASN A 173 -26.49 18.18 -10.42
C ASN A 173 -25.27 17.27 -10.10
N PRO A 174 -25.22 16.70 -8.89
CA PRO A 174 -24.10 15.87 -8.47
C PRO A 174 -24.07 14.56 -9.27
N THR A 175 -22.92 14.29 -9.91
CA THR A 175 -22.66 13.00 -10.56
C THR A 175 -21.35 12.39 -10.06
N THR A 176 -21.23 11.07 -10.12
CA THR A 176 -19.97 10.37 -9.78
C THR A 176 -18.78 10.88 -10.60
N ALA A 177 -19.01 11.21 -11.88
CA ALA A 177 -17.96 11.73 -12.76
C ALA A 177 -17.50 13.13 -12.32
N THR A 178 -18.43 14.05 -12.04
CA THR A 178 -18.12 15.39 -11.53
C THR A 178 -17.38 15.32 -10.20
N ARG A 179 -17.81 14.43 -9.29
CA ARG A 179 -17.18 14.23 -7.99
C ARG A 179 -15.73 13.76 -8.12
N LEU A 180 -15.46 12.78 -8.98
CA LEU A 180 -14.10 12.29 -9.22
C LEU A 180 -13.21 13.35 -9.86
N LEU A 181 -13.77 14.17 -10.75
CA LEU A 181 -13.04 15.26 -11.40
C LEU A 181 -12.69 16.38 -10.40
N LEU A 182 -13.65 16.79 -9.57
CA LEU A 182 -13.43 17.74 -8.48
C LEU A 182 -12.34 17.25 -7.52
N TYR A 183 -12.45 16.00 -7.07
CA TYR A 183 -11.44 15.37 -6.22
C TYR A 183 -10.05 15.34 -6.88
N GLY A 184 -9.99 15.06 -8.19
CA GLY A 184 -8.74 15.12 -8.96
C GLY A 184 -8.09 16.51 -8.95
N TYR A 185 -8.87 17.57 -9.19
CA TYR A 185 -8.34 18.94 -9.17
C TYR A 185 -7.95 19.41 -7.77
N LEU A 186 -8.72 19.08 -6.74
CA LEU A 186 -8.39 19.39 -5.35
C LEU A 186 -7.08 18.71 -4.92
N THR A 187 -6.95 17.41 -5.18
CA THR A 187 -5.75 16.65 -4.84
C THR A 187 -4.52 17.13 -5.62
N LEU A 188 -4.67 17.48 -6.90
CA LEU A 188 -3.61 18.11 -7.70
C LEU A 188 -3.18 19.44 -7.08
N HIS A 189 -4.13 20.33 -6.81
CA HIS A 189 -3.89 21.65 -6.25
C HIS A 189 -3.14 21.57 -4.92
N TRP A 190 -3.63 20.76 -3.98
CA TRP A 190 -2.98 20.59 -2.68
C TRP A 190 -1.63 19.89 -2.79
N SER A 191 -1.47 18.92 -3.69
CA SER A 191 -0.18 18.26 -3.90
C SER A 191 0.88 19.24 -4.41
N CYS A 192 0.51 20.16 -5.31
CA CYS A 192 1.43 21.18 -5.82
C CYS A 192 1.85 22.20 -4.75
N ILE A 193 0.97 22.53 -3.80
CA ILE A 193 1.26 23.54 -2.76
C ILE A 193 1.94 22.92 -1.53
N TYR A 194 1.43 21.79 -1.06
CA TYR A 194 1.83 21.21 0.24
C TYR A 194 2.66 19.93 0.12
N GLY A 195 2.70 19.30 -1.06
CA GLY A 195 3.49 18.09 -1.28
C GLY A 195 2.99 16.84 -0.54
N HIS A 196 1.77 16.84 0.01
CA HIS A 196 1.23 15.62 0.64
C HIS A 196 0.85 14.57 -0.41
N ARG A 197 0.87 13.31 0.04
CA ARG A 197 0.47 12.17 -0.79
C ARG A 197 -1.06 12.15 -0.96
N PRO A 198 -1.58 11.61 -2.08
CA PRO A 198 -3.02 11.43 -2.28
C PRO A 198 -3.73 10.71 -1.12
N GLY A 199 -3.05 9.75 -0.49
CA GLY A 199 -3.58 9.01 0.66
C GLY A 199 -3.84 9.84 1.92
N VAL A 200 -3.28 11.05 2.02
CA VAL A 200 -3.60 11.98 3.11
C VAL A 200 -4.97 12.62 2.84
N TYR A 201 -5.21 13.03 1.59
CA TYR A 201 -6.47 13.65 1.20
C TYR A 201 -7.63 12.64 1.18
N SER A 202 -7.39 11.40 0.70
CA SER A 202 -8.43 10.36 0.63
C SER A 202 -8.92 9.89 1.99
N ASN A 203 -8.10 10.07 3.04
CA ASN A 203 -8.39 9.60 4.38
C ASN A 203 -8.84 10.74 5.31
N MET A 204 -8.87 11.97 4.81
CA MET A 204 -9.38 13.12 5.54
C MET A 204 -10.87 12.95 5.81
N THR A 205 -11.28 13.18 7.05
CA THR A 205 -12.68 13.02 7.47
C THR A 205 -13.39 14.34 7.69
N ASN A 206 -14.72 14.35 7.54
CA ASN A 206 -15.55 15.52 7.86
C ASN A 206 -15.36 16.01 9.31
N ALA A 207 -15.09 15.09 10.24
CA ALA A 207 -14.84 15.44 11.64
C ALA A 207 -13.52 16.20 11.81
N GLU A 208 -12.45 15.76 11.12
CA GLU A 208 -11.15 16.45 11.13
C GLU A 208 -11.24 17.83 10.49
N VAL A 209 -11.97 17.96 9.37
CA VAL A 209 -12.24 19.25 8.71
C VAL A 209 -12.99 20.20 9.66
N ARG A 210 -14.11 19.76 10.24
CA ARG A 210 -14.89 20.58 11.17
C ARG A 210 -14.12 20.94 12.44
N LYS A 211 -13.27 20.04 12.94
CA LYS A 211 -12.41 20.34 14.08
C LYS A 211 -11.41 21.45 13.74
N ALA A 212 -10.83 21.40 12.54
CA ALA A 212 -9.91 22.45 12.08
C ALA A 212 -10.58 23.83 12.08
N GLU A 213 -11.88 23.93 11.80
CA GLU A 213 -12.64 25.18 11.85
C GLU A 213 -12.58 25.85 13.23
N THR A 214 -12.60 25.05 14.30
CA THR A 214 -12.57 25.55 15.69
C THR A 214 -11.19 26.07 16.11
N THR A 215 -10.13 25.63 15.41
CA THR A 215 -8.74 25.98 15.68
C THR A 215 -8.14 26.89 14.61
N GLY A 216 -8.97 27.37 13.67
CA GLY A 216 -8.56 28.22 12.57
C GLY A 216 -8.06 29.59 13.03
N THR A 217 -7.10 30.14 12.30
CA THR A 217 -6.63 31.52 12.48
C THR A 217 -7.10 32.39 11.32
N ALA A 218 -6.87 33.70 11.42
CA ALA A 218 -7.02 34.60 10.27
C ALA A 218 -6.21 34.11 9.06
N PHE A 219 -5.12 33.35 9.30
CA PHE A 219 -4.25 32.79 8.28
C PHE A 219 -4.66 31.41 7.74
N GLY A 220 -5.82 30.90 8.15
CA GLY A 220 -6.40 29.63 7.68
C GLY A 220 -6.47 28.52 8.71
N TYR A 221 -6.75 27.31 8.21
CA TYR A 221 -7.11 26.13 8.99
C TYR A 221 -6.11 25.02 8.77
N LEU A 222 -5.64 24.43 9.86
CA LEU A 222 -4.76 23.27 9.82
C LEU A 222 -5.60 22.01 10.09
N ILE A 223 -5.77 21.18 9.07
CA ILE A 223 -6.49 19.92 9.17
C ILE A 223 -5.51 18.84 9.58
N HIS A 224 -5.73 18.26 10.75
CA HIS A 224 -4.96 17.15 11.26
C HIS A 224 -5.57 15.84 10.76
N VAL A 225 -4.93 15.23 9.76
CA VAL A 225 -5.32 13.92 9.25
C VAL A 225 -4.59 12.85 10.06
N SER A 226 -5.34 12.09 10.83
CA SER A 226 -4.81 11.10 11.76
C SER A 226 -4.56 9.74 11.13
N ASN A 227 -5.30 9.39 10.07
CA ASN A 227 -5.18 8.10 9.40
C ASN A 227 -4.42 8.22 8.07
N HIS A 228 -3.10 8.02 8.08
CA HIS A 228 -2.31 7.90 6.84
C HIS A 228 -1.18 6.88 7.00
N LYS A 229 -0.56 6.49 5.86
CA LYS A 229 0.46 5.42 5.76
C LYS A 229 1.57 5.47 6.81
N THR A 230 1.91 6.66 7.30
CA THR A 230 3.05 6.88 8.20
C THR A 230 2.64 7.52 9.52
N ALA A 231 1.34 7.55 9.84
CA ALA A 231 0.83 8.15 11.07
C ALA A 231 1.41 7.48 12.32
N SER A 232 1.61 6.16 12.29
CA SER A 232 2.23 5.42 13.38
C SER A 232 3.67 5.84 13.70
N ALA A 233 4.38 6.47 12.76
CA ALA A 233 5.77 6.90 12.92
C ALA A 233 5.93 8.42 13.07
N PHE A 234 5.02 9.21 12.49
CA PHE A 234 5.15 10.68 12.44
C PHE A 234 3.95 11.43 13.05
N GLY A 235 2.97 10.73 13.62
CA GLY A 235 1.75 11.34 14.11
C GLY A 235 0.88 11.87 12.97
N GLU A 236 -0.03 12.78 13.30
CA GLU A 236 -0.99 13.37 12.37
C GLU A 236 -0.29 14.21 11.29
N SER A 237 -0.82 14.16 10.06
CA SER A 237 -0.38 15.05 8.99
C SER A 237 -1.21 16.31 9.01
N ALA A 238 -0.53 17.45 9.04
CA ALA A 238 -1.18 18.75 9.03
C ALA A 238 -1.34 19.22 7.57
N ALA A 239 -2.57 19.43 7.11
CA ALA A 239 -2.88 19.92 5.78
C ALA A 239 -3.55 21.30 5.85
N ILE A 240 -3.13 22.21 4.94
CA ILE A 240 -3.75 23.50 4.57
C ILE A 240 -3.38 24.72 5.44
N PRO A 241 -3.06 25.87 4.80
CA PRO A 241 -3.66 27.15 5.23
C PRO A 241 -4.12 28.10 4.11
N HIS A 242 -4.91 29.08 4.60
CA HIS A 242 -5.43 30.38 4.17
C HIS A 242 -6.62 30.57 3.21
N HIS A 243 -6.49 30.43 1.89
CA HIS A 243 -7.32 31.28 1.00
C HIS A 243 -8.51 30.62 0.28
N ARG A 244 -8.79 29.34 0.51
CA ARG A 244 -9.80 28.61 -0.30
C ARG A 244 -10.72 27.69 0.49
N ARG A 245 -11.14 28.15 1.67
CA ARG A 245 -12.18 27.54 2.51
C ARG A 245 -13.49 27.30 1.73
N VAL A 246 -13.85 28.23 0.84
CA VAL A 246 -15.07 28.19 0.02
C VAL A 246 -15.23 26.84 -0.69
N TRP A 247 -14.12 26.24 -1.12
CA TRP A 247 -14.17 25.00 -1.88
C TRP A 247 -14.53 23.75 -1.08
N MET A 248 -14.14 23.69 0.20
CA MET A 248 -14.51 22.57 1.08
C MET A 248 -15.92 22.76 1.64
N ASP A 249 -16.30 24.00 1.99
CA ASP A 249 -17.62 24.29 2.55
C ASP A 249 -18.74 24.02 1.52
N GLU A 250 -18.50 24.32 0.23
CA GLU A 250 -19.43 24.02 -0.87
C GLU A 250 -19.53 22.51 -1.18
N GLU A 251 -18.41 21.77 -1.10
CA GLU A 251 -18.41 20.31 -1.25
C GLU A 251 -19.18 19.61 -0.12
N VAL A 252 -19.01 20.07 1.12
CA VAL A 252 -19.73 19.55 2.30
C VAL A 252 -21.21 19.95 2.29
N ALA A 253 -21.56 21.12 1.73
CA ALA A 253 -22.94 21.55 1.56
C ALA A 253 -23.70 20.73 0.52
N GLY A 254 -23.06 20.35 -0.60
CA GLY A 254 -23.63 19.43 -1.59
C GLY A 254 -23.99 18.06 -1.02
N TYR A 255 -23.25 17.59 -0.01
CA TYR A 255 -23.54 16.35 0.71
C TYR A 255 -24.81 16.39 1.59
N LYS A 256 -25.28 17.58 2.00
CA LYS A 256 -26.50 17.70 2.82
C LYS A 256 -27.79 17.53 2.03
N GLY A 257 -27.72 17.53 0.68
CA GLY A 257 -28.87 17.27 -0.18
C GLY A 257 -29.35 15.81 -0.22
N ASP A 258 -28.49 14.87 0.18
CA ASP A 258 -28.76 13.42 0.09
C ASP A 258 -29.17 12.76 1.42
N ALA A 259 -29.25 13.53 2.51
CA ALA A 259 -29.59 12.99 3.83
C ALA A 259 -31.10 12.78 4.08
N ASP A 260 -31.96 12.99 3.08
CA ASP A 260 -33.43 12.91 3.20
C ASP A 260 -34.10 11.94 2.21
N MET A 261 -33.38 10.91 1.76
CA MET A 261 -33.99 9.76 1.05
C MET A 261 -33.73 8.50 1.87
N GLY A 262 -34.84 7.94 2.37
CA GLY A 262 -34.89 6.98 3.46
C GLY A 262 -34.17 5.64 3.24
N GLU A 263 -34.08 4.91 4.35
CA GLU A 263 -33.70 3.51 4.43
C GLU A 263 -34.41 2.67 3.36
N GLU A 264 -33.70 2.29 2.31
CA GLU A 264 -34.08 1.15 1.48
C GLU A 264 -32.93 0.15 1.43
N ARG A 265 -33.09 -0.94 2.19
CA ARG A 265 -32.23 -2.11 2.10
C ARG A 265 -32.39 -2.72 0.71
N VAL A 266 -31.29 -2.84 -0.02
CA VAL A 266 -31.24 -3.63 -1.27
C VAL A 266 -30.63 -5.01 -0.95
N PRO A 267 -31.18 -6.11 -1.50
CA PRO A 267 -31.10 -7.44 -0.90
C PRO A 267 -29.86 -8.25 -1.29
N ASP A 268 -29.54 -9.20 -0.42
CA ASP A 268 -28.62 -10.32 -0.63
C ASP A 268 -29.03 -11.14 -1.87
N SER A 269 -28.29 -10.99 -2.97
CA SER A 269 -28.09 -12.09 -3.93
C SER A 269 -26.96 -11.78 -4.91
N ALA A 270 -25.82 -12.43 -4.71
CA ALA A 270 -24.78 -12.56 -5.72
C ALA A 270 -25.16 -13.66 -6.74
N PRO A 271 -24.93 -13.48 -8.05
CA PRO A 271 -24.77 -14.60 -8.96
C PRO A 271 -23.31 -15.05 -8.98
N THR A 272 -23.11 -16.30 -8.59
CA THR A 272 -21.88 -17.07 -8.71
C THR A 272 -21.55 -17.47 -10.15
N SER A 273 -20.25 -17.66 -10.41
CA SER A 273 -19.59 -18.54 -11.41
C SER A 273 -18.85 -17.83 -12.56
N PRO A 274 -17.83 -18.46 -13.19
CA PRO A 274 -16.43 -18.42 -12.76
C PRO A 274 -15.50 -18.03 -13.94
N ASP A 275 -14.19 -18.04 -13.69
CA ASP A 275 -13.11 -17.96 -14.69
C ASP A 275 -12.90 -16.61 -15.40
N THR A 276 -11.97 -15.81 -14.87
CA THR A 276 -10.87 -15.22 -15.67
C THR A 276 -9.79 -14.55 -14.79
N ASP A 277 -8.56 -15.02 -14.99
CA ASP A 277 -7.28 -14.30 -14.95
C ASP A 277 -6.70 -13.73 -13.64
N ILE A 278 -5.80 -14.56 -13.08
CA ILE A 278 -4.85 -14.35 -11.98
C ILE A 278 -3.73 -13.31 -12.32
N VAL A 279 -3.83 -12.53 -13.39
CA VAL A 279 -2.70 -11.71 -13.90
C VAL A 279 -2.80 -10.20 -13.57
N THR A 280 -3.94 -9.69 -13.12
CA THR A 280 -4.16 -8.23 -13.04
C THR A 280 -3.79 -7.58 -11.69
N ASN A 281 -3.68 -8.32 -10.59
CA ASN A 281 -3.49 -7.72 -9.26
C ASN A 281 -2.04 -7.33 -8.91
N ALA A 282 -1.04 -7.79 -9.67
CA ALA A 282 0.36 -7.42 -9.42
C ALA A 282 0.69 -5.99 -9.93
N GLN A 283 0.02 -5.54 -11.00
CA GLN A 283 0.28 -4.22 -11.60
C GLN A 283 -0.41 -3.08 -10.81
N ALA A 284 -1.57 -3.32 -10.20
CA ALA A 284 -2.27 -2.31 -9.40
C ALA A 284 -1.54 -1.97 -8.09
N SER A 285 -0.88 -2.95 -7.46
CA SER A 285 -0.11 -2.72 -6.22
C SER A 285 1.22 -1.99 -6.48
N ASP A 286 1.81 -2.14 -7.67
CA ASP A 286 3.06 -1.46 -8.04
C ASP A 286 2.84 0.01 -8.45
N GLN A 287 1.64 0.38 -8.91
CA GLN A 287 1.31 1.79 -9.20
C GLN A 287 1.11 2.61 -7.92
N LEU A 288 0.52 2.04 -6.86
CA LEU A 288 0.33 2.73 -5.58
C LEU A 288 1.60 2.74 -4.69
N ALA A 289 2.53 1.81 -4.89
CA ALA A 289 3.83 1.82 -4.20
C ALA A 289 4.83 2.82 -4.82
N ASN A 290 4.63 3.21 -6.09
CA ASN A 290 5.60 4.00 -6.84
C ASN A 290 5.51 5.53 -6.67
N MET A 291 4.52 6.07 -5.95
CA MET A 291 4.47 7.51 -5.61
C MET A 291 5.26 7.90 -4.34
N GLN A 292 6.30 7.14 -3.99
CA GLN A 292 7.15 7.47 -2.83
C GLN A 292 8.41 8.22 -3.28
N CYS A 293 8.27 9.52 -3.48
CA CYS A 293 9.37 10.46 -3.30
C CYS A 293 8.91 11.48 -2.23
N VAL A 294 9.50 11.41 -1.03
CA VAL A 294 9.41 12.51 -0.08
C VAL A 294 10.42 13.53 -0.58
N VAL A 295 9.96 14.52 -1.33
CA VAL A 295 10.69 15.76 -1.49
C VAL A 295 10.20 16.64 -0.34
N GLN A 296 11.04 16.84 0.68
CA GLN A 296 10.87 18.01 1.53
C GLN A 296 11.12 19.21 0.64
N ILE A 297 10.04 19.80 0.12
CA ILE A 297 10.09 21.15 -0.43
C ILE A 297 10.16 22.05 0.80
N SER A 298 11.35 22.60 1.06
CA SER A 298 11.47 23.68 2.04
C SER A 298 10.48 24.79 1.66
N PRO A 299 9.78 25.40 2.64
CA PRO A 299 8.86 26.49 2.33
C PRO A 299 9.61 27.57 1.54
N LEU A 300 9.07 27.91 0.37
CA LEU A 300 9.46 29.10 -0.37
C LEU A 300 9.24 30.29 0.57
N VAL A 301 10.33 30.81 1.12
CA VAL A 301 10.35 32.12 1.74
C VAL A 301 10.07 33.10 0.61
N LEU A 302 8.85 33.63 0.59
CA LEU A 302 8.54 34.81 -0.19
C LEU A 302 9.13 35.98 0.60
N ASP A 303 10.33 36.41 0.21
CA ASP A 303 10.86 37.71 0.66
C ASP A 303 9.96 38.81 0.08
N GLU A 304 9.61 39.76 0.94
CA GLU A 304 8.73 40.92 0.70
C GLU A 304 9.15 41.82 -0.46
#